data_AF-A0A7K1KJ58-F1
#
_entry.id   AF-A0A7K1KJ58-F1
#
_cell.length_a   1.000
_cell.length_b   1.000
_cell.length_c   1.000
_cell.angle_alpha   90.00
_cell.angle_beta   90.00
_cell.angle_gamma   90.00
#
_symmetry.space_group_name_H-M   'P 1'
#
loop_
_entity.id
_entity.type
_entity.pdbx_description
1 polymer ?
#
loop_
_entity_poly.entity_id
_entity_poly.type
_entity_poly.pdbx_seq_one_letter_code
_entity_poly.pdbx_strand_id
1 'polypeptide(L)'
;MPIKDYAEMVERVQRALGRGFAEEPWMLNMPGRSIACKIDHLHYLAVMPAFVDQLGRMAGMFPDQVSECLVRTGNFITRSPDRQPEVSLTVGWGGRPVTIRAAFVDADFIDRAVRTYGGLAMPLHLSDLRISVADRERVEAFFEGKTPPQALVYF
;
A
#
# COMPACT_ATOMS: atom_id res chain seq x y z
N MET A 1 13.34 21.75 16.63
CA MET A 1 13.40 20.32 16.22
C MET A 1 14.23 20.25 14.94
N PRO A 2 15.14 19.27 14.79
CA PRO A 2 15.80 19.05 13.51
C PRO A 2 14.75 18.80 12.43
N ILE A 3 14.96 19.33 11.23
CA ILE A 3 14.10 19.10 10.07
C ILE A 3 14.16 17.60 9.75
N LYS A 4 13.02 16.90 9.80
CA LYS A 4 12.96 15.50 9.36
C LYS A 4 13.12 15.45 7.85
N ASP A 5 14.12 14.72 7.38
CA ASP A 5 14.29 14.48 5.94
C ASP A 5 13.40 13.29 5.52
N TYR A 6 12.18 13.60 5.08
CA TYR A 6 11.26 12.59 4.60
C TYR A 6 11.71 11.95 3.27
N ALA A 7 12.56 12.60 2.49
CA ALA A 7 13.06 12.03 1.24
C ALA A 7 14.04 10.88 1.54
N GLU A 8 14.97 11.09 2.47
CA GLU A 8 15.88 10.03 2.94
C GLU A 8 15.10 8.88 3.58
N MET A 9 14.07 9.19 4.39
CA MET A 9 13.21 8.17 5.00
C MET A 9 12.47 7.35 3.94
N VAL A 10 11.87 7.99 2.92
CA VAL A 10 11.21 7.28 1.82
C VAL A 10 12.19 6.38 1.08
N GLU A 11 13.37 6.88 0.73
CA GLU A 11 14.38 6.10 0.02
C GLU A 11 14.82 4.87 0.84
N ARG A 12 15.04 5.06 2.15
CA ARG A 12 15.37 3.97 3.07
C ARG A 12 14.26 2.90 3.12
N VAL A 13 12.99 3.31 3.19
CA VAL A 13 11.86 2.38 3.18
C VAL A 13 11.74 1.67 1.83
N GLN A 14 11.89 2.36 0.69
CA GLN A 14 11.86 1.73 -0.63
C GLN A 14 12.99 0.72 -0.81
N ARG A 15 14.21 1.05 -0.36
CA ARG A 15 15.36 0.14 -0.39
C ARG A 15 15.11 -1.11 0.44
N ALA A 16 14.57 -0.94 1.65
CA ALA A 16 14.21 -2.04 2.53
C ALA A 16 13.12 -2.93 1.92
N LEU A 17 12.06 -2.33 1.38
CA LEU A 17 10.97 -3.04 0.71
C LEU A 17 11.47 -3.86 -0.48
N GLY A 18 12.27 -3.26 -1.36
CA GLY A 18 12.78 -3.98 -2.53
C GLY A 18 13.72 -5.12 -2.17
N ARG A 19 14.62 -4.94 -1.19
CA ARG A 19 15.48 -6.02 -0.69
C ARG A 19 14.67 -7.15 -0.03
N GLY A 20 13.72 -6.79 0.83
CA GLY A 20 12.82 -7.76 1.46
C GLY A 20 12.00 -8.54 0.42
N PHE A 21 11.56 -7.87 -0.65
CA PHE A 21 10.88 -8.53 -1.76
C PHE A 21 11.79 -9.50 -2.52
N ALA A 22 13.07 -9.16 -2.74
CA ALA A 22 14.02 -10.07 -3.39
C ALA A 22 14.23 -11.36 -2.58
N GLU A 23 14.21 -11.26 -1.25
CA GLU A 23 14.34 -12.41 -0.34
C GLU A 23 13.02 -13.20 -0.23
N GLU A 24 11.90 -12.49 -0.12
CA GLU A 24 10.57 -13.07 0.11
C GLU A 24 9.52 -12.49 -0.87
N PRO A 25 9.48 -12.93 -2.15
CA PRO A 25 8.58 -12.36 -3.14
C PRO A 25 7.09 -12.46 -2.77
N TRP A 26 6.73 -13.47 -1.97
CA TRP A 26 5.35 -13.68 -1.51
C TRP A 26 4.81 -12.61 -0.55
N MET A 27 5.67 -11.70 -0.08
CA MET A 27 5.23 -10.61 0.79
C MET A 27 4.35 -9.58 0.04
N LEU A 28 4.41 -9.54 -1.30
CA LEU A 28 3.59 -8.69 -2.14
C LEU A 28 2.73 -9.50 -3.11
N ASN A 29 1.54 -8.99 -3.40
CA ASN A 29 0.69 -9.39 -4.53
C ASN A 29 0.09 -10.81 -4.51
N MET A 30 0.10 -11.49 -3.36
CA MET A 30 -0.62 -12.73 -3.10
C MET A 30 -1.73 -12.51 -2.05
N PRO A 31 -3.00 -12.40 -2.48
CA PRO A 31 -4.13 -12.24 -1.56
C PRO A 31 -4.19 -13.33 -0.48
N GLY A 32 -4.45 -12.94 0.76
CA GLY A 32 -4.48 -13.84 1.92
C GLY A 32 -3.12 -14.19 2.55
N ARG A 33 -2.00 -13.78 1.94
CA ARG A 33 -0.64 -13.98 2.49
C ARG A 33 0.19 -12.70 2.53
N SER A 34 0.05 -11.84 1.53
CA SER A 34 0.87 -10.63 1.36
C SER A 34 0.40 -9.47 2.23
N ILE A 35 1.33 -8.56 2.52
CA ILE A 35 1.06 -7.32 3.27
C ILE A 35 0.48 -6.21 2.38
N ALA A 36 0.63 -6.32 1.06
CA ALA A 36 0.00 -5.42 0.10
C ALA A 36 -0.26 -6.14 -1.24
N CYS A 37 -1.38 -5.82 -1.88
CA CYS A 37 -1.76 -6.39 -3.17
C CYS A 37 -2.05 -5.27 -4.17
N LYS A 38 -1.58 -5.43 -5.42
CA LYS A 38 -1.86 -4.48 -6.49
C LYS A 38 -3.30 -4.64 -6.92
N ILE A 39 -4.08 -3.56 -6.89
CA ILE A 39 -5.50 -3.59 -7.26
C ILE A 39 -5.75 -2.93 -8.61
N ASP A 40 -4.96 -1.92 -8.99
CA ASP A 40 -4.97 -1.32 -10.32
C ASP A 40 -3.56 -0.80 -10.71
N HIS A 41 -3.49 0.05 -11.73
CA HIS A 41 -2.23 0.62 -12.22
C HIS A 41 -1.66 1.76 -11.35
N LEU A 42 -2.46 2.36 -10.47
CA LEU A 42 -2.10 3.50 -9.63
C LEU A 42 -2.02 3.15 -8.15
N HIS A 43 -2.60 2.02 -7.73
CA HIS A 43 -2.84 1.73 -6.33
C HIS A 43 -2.55 0.27 -5.95
N TYR A 44 -1.96 0.15 -4.77
CA TYR A 44 -1.97 -1.06 -3.97
C TYR A 44 -2.93 -0.90 -2.80
N LEU A 45 -3.47 -2.01 -2.35
CA LEU A 45 -4.15 -2.10 -1.07
C LEU A 45 -3.23 -2.78 -0.06
N ALA A 46 -2.80 -2.02 0.95
CA ALA A 46 -1.94 -2.47 2.04
C ALA A 46 -2.76 -2.86 3.26
N VAL A 47 -2.46 -3.99 3.89
CA VAL A 47 -3.12 -4.48 5.10
C VAL A 47 -2.52 -3.79 6.32
N MET A 48 -3.36 -3.15 7.14
CA MET A 48 -2.94 -2.36 8.29
C MET A 48 -3.25 -3.07 9.61
N PRO A 49 -2.34 -3.05 10.62
CA PRO A 49 -1.05 -2.36 10.66
C PRO A 49 0.12 -3.15 10.06
N ALA A 50 -0.10 -4.39 9.61
CA ALA A 50 0.95 -5.32 9.18
C ALA A 50 1.94 -4.74 8.16
N PHE A 51 1.46 -3.92 7.23
CA PHE A 51 2.29 -3.27 6.22
C PHE A 51 3.34 -2.33 6.82
N VAL A 52 2.94 -1.40 7.69
CA VAL A 52 3.87 -0.45 8.32
C VAL A 52 4.78 -1.12 9.33
N ASP A 53 4.30 -2.16 10.02
CA ASP A 53 5.11 -2.96 10.94
C ASP A 53 6.23 -3.70 10.21
N GLN A 54 5.89 -4.35 9.08
CA GLN A 54 6.88 -5.07 8.29
C GLN A 54 7.88 -4.12 7.64
N LEU A 55 7.42 -3.00 7.07
CA LEU A 55 8.30 -1.95 6.54
C LEU A 55 9.23 -1.39 7.62
N GLY A 56 8.70 -1.11 8.81
CA GLY A 56 9.47 -0.62 9.95
C GLY A 56 10.54 -1.61 10.37
N ARG A 57 10.20 -2.90 10.48
CA ARG A 57 11.16 -3.96 10.78
C ARG A 57 12.29 -4.03 9.77
N MET A 58 11.97 -4.06 8.46
CA MET A 58 12.98 -4.16 7.40
C MET A 58 13.84 -2.90 7.28
N ALA A 59 13.24 -1.72 7.47
CA ALA A 59 13.94 -0.44 7.36
C ALA A 59 14.70 -0.09 8.66
N GLY A 60 14.45 -0.78 9.77
CA GLY A 60 14.96 -0.39 11.09
C GLY A 60 14.39 0.95 11.55
N MET A 61 13.07 1.13 11.39
CA MET A 61 12.31 2.33 11.72
C MET A 61 11.08 1.94 12.55
N PHE A 62 10.59 2.85 13.40
CA PHE A 62 9.34 2.61 14.10
C PHE A 62 8.15 2.67 13.12
N PRO A 63 7.10 1.84 13.30
CA PRO A 63 5.92 1.83 12.42
C PRO A 63 5.28 3.21 12.28
N ASP A 64 5.20 3.98 13.37
CA ASP A 64 4.66 5.34 13.36
C ASP A 64 5.48 6.30 12.47
N GLN A 65 6.81 6.13 12.43
CA GLN A 65 7.67 6.93 11.55
C GLN A 65 7.48 6.56 10.08
N VAL A 66 7.26 5.27 9.78
CA VAL A 66 6.93 4.81 8.43
C VAL A 66 5.58 5.39 8.01
N SER A 67 4.56 5.25 8.85
CA SER A 67 3.22 5.78 8.57
C SER A 67 3.25 7.30 8.36
N GLU A 68 3.89 8.05 9.26
CA GLU A 68 4.06 9.50 9.14
C GLU A 68 4.78 9.87 7.84
N CYS A 69 5.86 9.16 7.51
CA CYS A 69 6.62 9.38 6.28
C CYS A 69 5.75 9.20 5.04
N LEU A 70 5.06 8.06 4.91
CA LEU A 70 4.24 7.76 3.75
C LEU A 70 3.04 8.70 3.61
N VAL A 71 2.47 9.19 4.72
CA VAL A 71 1.43 10.23 4.71
C VAL A 71 1.99 11.58 4.25
N ARG A 72 3.17 11.98 4.75
CA ARG A 72 3.76 13.29 4.47
C ARG A 72 4.27 13.42 3.04
N THR A 73 4.72 12.32 2.45
CA THR A 73 5.20 12.28 1.06
C THR A 73 4.13 11.90 0.05
N GLY A 74 2.90 11.63 0.48
CA GLY A 74 1.78 11.28 -0.41
C GLY A 74 1.82 9.85 -0.97
N ASN A 75 2.70 8.99 -0.45
CA ASN A 75 2.72 7.57 -0.83
C ASN A 75 1.52 6.81 -0.24
N PHE A 76 0.95 7.28 0.87
CA PHE A 76 -0.38 6.89 1.30
C PHE A 76 -1.43 7.88 0.80
N ILE A 77 -2.50 7.32 0.25
CA ILE A 77 -3.72 8.06 -0.01
C ILE A 77 -4.38 8.36 1.33
N THR A 78 -4.72 9.62 1.57
CA THR A 78 -5.33 10.08 2.81
C THR A 78 -6.47 11.04 2.52
N ARG A 79 -7.39 11.22 3.47
CA ARG A 79 -8.46 12.23 3.37
C ARG A 79 -8.17 13.41 4.31
N SER A 80 -8.36 14.63 3.81
CA SER A 80 -8.32 15.85 4.64
C SER A 80 -9.56 15.92 5.56
N PRO A 81 -9.47 16.57 6.74
CA PRO A 81 -8.29 17.26 7.30
C PRO A 81 -7.35 16.34 8.08
N ASP A 82 -7.83 15.20 8.57
CA ASP A 82 -7.12 14.37 9.56
C ASP A 82 -5.95 13.57 8.96
N ARG A 83 -5.90 13.44 7.63
CA ARG A 83 -4.92 12.66 6.88
C ARG A 83 -4.81 11.20 7.34
N GLN A 84 -5.92 10.62 7.81
CA GLN A 84 -6.00 9.22 8.16
C GLN A 84 -5.86 8.37 6.88
N PRO A 85 -4.85 7.49 6.77
CA PRO A 85 -4.67 6.63 5.59
C PRO A 85 -5.53 5.36 5.63
N GLU A 86 -6.07 5.02 6.80
CA GLU A 86 -6.76 3.76 7.01
C GLU A 86 -8.26 3.85 6.71
N VAL A 87 -8.76 2.82 6.03
CA VAL A 87 -10.17 2.61 5.73
C VAL A 87 -10.51 1.12 5.92
N SER A 88 -11.69 0.85 6.49
CA SER A 88 -12.21 -0.51 6.59
C SER A 88 -12.91 -0.89 5.29
N LEU A 89 -12.46 -1.97 4.66
CA LEU A 89 -12.95 -2.45 3.37
C LEU A 89 -13.18 -3.96 3.41
N THR A 90 -14.26 -4.39 2.79
CA THR A 90 -14.55 -5.79 2.51
C THR A 90 -13.89 -6.15 1.18
N VAL A 91 -13.01 -7.13 1.21
CA VAL A 91 -12.27 -7.61 0.05
C VAL A 91 -12.52 -9.09 -0.17
N GLY A 92 -12.32 -9.56 -1.39
CA GLY A 92 -12.50 -10.95 -1.77
C GLY A 92 -11.42 -11.42 -2.73
N TRP A 93 -11.01 -12.67 -2.55
CA TRP A 93 -10.21 -13.44 -3.48
C TRP A 93 -10.69 -14.89 -3.38
N GLY A 94 -11.01 -15.52 -4.51
CA GLY A 94 -11.58 -16.88 -4.48
C GLY A 94 -12.97 -17.01 -3.82
N GLY A 95 -13.76 -15.92 -3.81
CA GLY A 95 -15.19 -15.94 -3.48
C GLY A 95 -15.57 -15.82 -1.99
N ARG A 96 -14.61 -15.68 -1.06
CA ARG A 96 -14.90 -15.40 0.35
C ARG A 96 -14.61 -13.94 0.70
N PRO A 97 -15.64 -13.16 1.10
CA PRO A 97 -15.42 -11.79 1.54
C PRO A 97 -14.81 -11.77 2.96
N VAL A 98 -13.86 -10.87 3.17
CA VAL A 98 -13.21 -10.61 4.46
C VAL A 98 -13.09 -9.10 4.61
N THR A 99 -13.50 -8.57 5.77
CA THR A 99 -13.30 -7.16 6.09
C THR A 99 -11.92 -6.96 6.72
N ILE A 100 -11.15 -6.04 6.14
CA ILE A 100 -9.80 -5.68 6.60
C ILE A 100 -9.70 -4.18 6.85
N ARG A 101 -8.80 -3.80 7.75
CA ARG A 101 -8.27 -2.43 7.78
C ARG A 101 -7.18 -2.32 6.74
N ALA A 102 -7.32 -1.35 5.84
CA ALA A 102 -6.40 -1.18 4.74
C ALA A 102 -6.02 0.28 4.53
N ALA A 103 -4.90 0.50 3.86
CA ALA A 103 -4.52 1.80 3.30
C ALA A 103 -4.27 1.65 1.80
N PHE A 104 -4.62 2.68 1.03
CA PHE A 104 -4.25 2.74 -0.37
C PHE A 104 -2.84 3.34 -0.48
N VAL A 105 -1.99 2.66 -1.24
CA VAL A 105 -0.59 3.05 -1.46
C VAL A 105 -0.41 3.35 -2.93
N ASP A 106 0.30 4.42 -3.23
CA ASP A 106 0.72 4.76 -4.58
C ASP A 106 1.52 3.59 -5.21
N ALA A 107 1.14 3.17 -6.41
CA ALA A 107 1.77 2.03 -7.07
C ALA A 107 3.22 2.31 -7.47
N ASP A 108 3.56 3.54 -7.87
CA ASP A 108 4.93 3.90 -8.25
C ASP A 108 5.87 3.76 -7.05
N PHE A 109 5.41 4.00 -5.82
CA PHE A 109 6.20 3.78 -4.61
C PHE A 109 6.68 2.32 -4.49
N ILE A 110 5.78 1.34 -4.67
CA ILE A 110 6.10 -0.09 -4.54
C ILE A 110 6.79 -0.61 -5.80
N ASP A 111 6.28 -0.29 -6.99
CA ASP A 111 6.82 -0.77 -8.26
C ASP A 111 8.26 -0.27 -8.48
N ARG A 112 8.58 0.96 -8.08
CA ARG A 112 9.95 1.48 -8.12
C ARG A 112 10.85 0.73 -7.13
N ALA A 113 10.37 0.49 -5.90
CA ALA A 113 11.14 -0.23 -4.89
C ALA A 113 11.55 -1.64 -5.37
N VAL A 114 10.60 -2.42 -5.88
CA VAL A 114 10.86 -3.79 -6.36
C VAL A 114 11.69 -3.81 -7.64
N ARG A 115 11.55 -2.80 -8.51
CA ARG A 115 12.38 -2.71 -9.73
C ARG A 115 13.82 -2.34 -9.41
N THR A 116 14.02 -1.29 -8.62
CA THR A 116 15.35 -0.75 -8.35
C THR A 116 16.14 -1.60 -7.38
N TYR A 117 15.51 -2.13 -6.33
CA TYR A 117 16.20 -2.86 -5.25
C TYR A 117 15.79 -4.32 -5.13
N GLY A 118 14.68 -4.73 -5.76
CA GLY A 118 14.19 -6.12 -5.76
C GLY A 118 14.54 -6.94 -6.99
N GLY A 119 15.18 -6.35 -8.00
CA GLY A 119 15.60 -7.03 -9.22
C GLY A 119 14.46 -7.40 -10.20
N LEU A 120 13.25 -6.88 -9.98
CA LEU A 120 12.10 -7.18 -10.84
C LEU A 120 12.13 -6.32 -12.11
N ALA A 121 12.26 -6.95 -13.29
CA ALA A 121 12.38 -6.24 -14.56
C ALA A 121 11.10 -5.49 -14.98
N MET A 122 9.94 -5.94 -14.51
CA MET A 122 8.62 -5.38 -14.83
C MET A 122 7.82 -5.08 -13.56
N PRO A 123 6.85 -4.16 -13.58
CA PRO A 123 5.91 -3.99 -12.47
C PRO A 123 5.22 -5.30 -12.10
N LEU A 124 4.76 -5.40 -10.84
CA LEU A 124 3.92 -6.53 -10.46
C LEU A 124 2.61 -6.51 -11.26
N HIS A 125 2.12 -7.69 -11.61
CA HIS A 125 0.80 -7.88 -12.23
C HIS A 125 -0.32 -7.46 -11.27
N LEU A 126 -1.53 -7.25 -11.79
CA LEU A 126 -2.70 -7.07 -10.92
C LEU A 126 -2.96 -8.34 -10.13
N SER A 127 -3.25 -8.22 -8.84
CA SER A 127 -3.69 -9.35 -8.02
C SER A 127 -5.14 -9.71 -8.34
N ASP A 128 -5.58 -10.88 -7.86
CA ASP A 128 -6.98 -11.30 -7.87
C ASP A 128 -7.81 -10.65 -6.75
N LEU A 129 -7.20 -9.82 -5.90
CA LEU A 129 -7.92 -9.13 -4.84
C LEU A 129 -8.93 -8.15 -5.45
N ARG A 130 -10.18 -8.22 -5.02
CA ARG A 130 -11.24 -7.28 -5.39
C ARG A 130 -11.88 -6.68 -4.14
N ILE A 131 -12.34 -5.44 -4.25
CA ILE A 131 -13.07 -4.72 -3.21
C ILE A 131 -14.57 -4.96 -3.40
N SER A 132 -15.34 -5.14 -2.34
CA SER A 132 -16.79 -5.30 -2.48
C SER A 132 -17.41 -4.05 -3.10
N VAL A 133 -18.30 -4.22 -4.07
CA VAL A 133 -19.06 -3.10 -4.65
C VAL A 133 -19.84 -2.28 -3.60
N ALA A 134 -20.22 -2.89 -2.48
CA ALA A 134 -20.90 -2.21 -1.37
C ALA A 134 -20.03 -1.12 -0.70
N ASP A 135 -18.71 -1.22 -0.83
CA ASP A 135 -17.78 -0.24 -0.26
C ASP A 135 -17.36 0.84 -1.28
N ARG A 136 -17.89 0.80 -2.51
CA ARG A 136 -17.51 1.72 -3.59
C ARG A 136 -17.72 3.19 -3.22
N GLU A 137 -18.88 3.56 -2.70
CA GLU A 137 -19.15 4.95 -2.28
C GLU A 137 -18.16 5.41 -1.21
N ARG A 138 -17.78 4.51 -0.29
CA ARG A 138 -16.77 4.80 0.75
C ARG A 138 -15.39 5.03 0.14
N VAL A 139 -15.00 4.21 -0.84
CA VAL A 139 -13.73 4.37 -1.56
C VAL A 139 -13.75 5.69 -2.34
N GLU A 140 -14.79 5.98 -3.09
CA GLU A 140 -14.90 7.22 -3.86
C GLU A 140 -14.84 8.47 -2.94
N ALA A 141 -15.53 8.44 -1.80
CA ALA A 141 -15.45 9.50 -0.80
C ALA A 141 -14.06 9.60 -0.13
N PHE A 142 -13.35 8.49 0.04
CA PHE A 142 -11.98 8.48 0.56
C PHE A 142 -10.99 9.13 -0.42
N PHE A 143 -11.23 8.95 -1.72
CA PHE A 143 -10.46 9.50 -2.82
C PHE A 143 -10.91 10.91 -3.26
N GLU A 144 -11.72 11.61 -2.46
CA GLU A 144 -12.15 12.98 -2.76
C GLU A 144 -10.94 13.88 -3.12
N GLY A 145 -10.99 14.46 -4.32
CA GLY A 145 -9.90 15.28 -4.88
C GLY A 145 -8.69 14.50 -5.40
N LYS A 146 -8.79 13.18 -5.58
CA LYS A 146 -7.76 12.28 -6.13
C LYS A 146 -8.38 11.33 -7.16
N THR A 147 -7.54 10.58 -7.87
CA THR A 147 -8.00 9.57 -8.83
C THR A 147 -8.41 8.29 -8.10
N PRO A 148 -9.71 7.91 -8.07
CA PRO A 148 -10.14 6.69 -7.40
C PRO A 148 -9.75 5.42 -8.20
N PRO A 149 -9.76 4.25 -7.56
CA PRO A 149 -9.58 2.98 -8.25
C PRO A 149 -10.63 2.74 -9.34
N GLN A 150 -10.22 2.10 -10.43
CA GLN A 150 -11.11 1.81 -11.57
C GLN A 150 -12.21 0.80 -11.23
N ALA A 151 -13.31 0.80 -11.99
CA ALA A 151 -14.45 -0.10 -11.75
C ALA A 151 -14.10 -1.61 -11.71
N LEU A 152 -13.02 -2.01 -12.40
CA LEU A 152 -12.56 -3.40 -12.49
C LEU A 152 -12.01 -3.96 -11.16
N VAL A 153 -11.74 -3.11 -10.18
CA VAL A 153 -11.27 -3.55 -8.87
C VAL A 153 -12.40 -4.05 -7.98
N TYR A 154 -13.67 -3.85 -8.37
CA TYR A 154 -14.82 -4.24 -7.57
C TYR A 154 -15.39 -5.60 -7.99
N PHE A 155 -15.98 -6.33 -7.04
CA PHE A 155 -16.72 -7.58 -7.26
C PHE A 155 -18.13 -7.52 -6.67
#